data_AF-A0A4Y8XRJ2-F1
#
_entry.id   AF-A0A4Y8XRJ2-F1
#
_cell.length_a   1.000
_cell.length_b   1.000
_cell.length_c   1.000
_cell.angle_alpha   90.00
_cell.angle_beta   90.00
_cell.angle_gamma   90.00
#
_symmetry.space_group_name_H-M   'P 1'
#
loop_
_entity.id
_entity.type
_entity.pdbx_description
1 polymer ?
#
loop_
_entity_poly.entity_id
_entity_poly.type
_entity_poly.pdbx_seq_one_letter_code
_entity_poly.pdbx_strand_id
1 'polypeptide(L)'
;VVIEPDSLGDFSCMSQQQIDERNAMLRDALAQFSAHAPNTWTYLDAGNPAWIDAGTMARHLDGAGARQAHGFASNISNYYGNDRNIGYGNAINSVLSASYGYTKPFVIDTSRNGNDSNGEWCNPAGRRTGAVSQTGGGAEMLLWLKTPGESDGNCGVGAGSVAGQFLPEVAYKMIYGY
;
A
#
# COMPACT_ATOMS: atom_id res chain seq x y z
N VAL A 1 -3.50 1.84 -12.04
CA VAL A 1 -3.31 0.43 -11.62
C VAL A 1 -2.37 0.40 -10.44
N VAL A 2 -2.75 -0.28 -9.37
CA VAL A 2 -1.85 -0.57 -8.25
C VAL A 2 -1.38 -2.01 -8.41
N ILE A 3 -0.08 -2.23 -8.35
CA ILE A 3 0.56 -3.52 -8.67
C ILE A 3 0.98 -4.20 -7.38
N GLU A 4 0.43 -5.39 -7.16
CA GLU A 4 0.82 -6.39 -6.15
C GLU A 4 1.03 -5.83 -4.74
N PRO A 5 -0.05 -5.51 -4.01
CA PRO A 5 0.02 -5.25 -2.57
C PRO A 5 0.85 -6.30 -1.83
N ASP A 6 1.65 -5.84 -0.86
CA ASP A 6 2.50 -6.65 0.04
C ASP A 6 3.73 -7.28 -0.61
N SER A 7 3.85 -7.25 -1.94
CA SER A 7 4.92 -7.94 -2.66
C SER A 7 6.33 -7.43 -2.30
N LEU A 8 6.48 -6.14 -2.00
CA LEU A 8 7.76 -5.54 -1.61
C LEU A 8 7.95 -5.42 -0.09
N GLY A 9 6.91 -5.73 0.68
CA GLY A 9 6.85 -5.58 2.15
C GLY A 9 7.41 -6.77 2.92
N ASP A 10 7.54 -7.95 2.31
CA ASP A 10 8.10 -9.12 2.99
C ASP A 10 8.99 -9.98 2.07
N PHE A 11 10.30 -9.80 2.26
CA PHE A 11 11.35 -10.64 1.67
C PHE A 11 11.97 -11.60 2.70
N SER A 12 11.57 -11.52 3.98
CA SER A 12 12.27 -12.21 5.07
C SER A 12 12.23 -13.74 4.95
N CYS A 13 11.21 -14.26 4.26
CA CYS A 13 11.01 -15.68 4.01
C CYS A 13 11.54 -16.16 2.65
N MET A 14 12.25 -15.32 1.90
CA MET A 14 12.65 -15.57 0.52
C MET A 14 14.16 -15.72 0.35
N SER A 15 14.57 -16.59 -0.57
CA SER A 15 15.94 -16.62 -1.09
C SER A 15 16.17 -15.47 -2.07
N GLN A 16 17.44 -15.13 -2.34
CA GLN A 16 17.78 -14.11 -3.33
C GLN A 16 17.19 -14.44 -4.72
N GLN A 17 17.20 -15.71 -5.13
CA GLN A 17 16.62 -16.14 -6.40
C GLN A 17 15.10 -15.87 -6.46
N GLN A 18 14.37 -16.11 -5.36
CA GLN A 18 12.94 -15.82 -5.30
C GLN A 18 12.66 -14.32 -5.33
N ILE A 19 13.52 -13.51 -4.70
CA ILE A 19 13.43 -12.04 -4.76
C ILE A 19 13.66 -11.55 -6.19
N ASP A 20 14.67 -12.10 -6.87
CA ASP A 20 14.98 -11.75 -8.26
C ASP A 20 13.82 -12.13 -9.21
N GLU A 21 13.21 -13.29 -9.00
CA GLU A 21 12.02 -13.75 -9.74
C GLU A 21 10.81 -12.85 -9.51
N ARG A 22 10.51 -12.50 -8.25
CA ARG A 22 9.44 -11.54 -7.91
C ARG A 22 9.66 -10.19 -8.59
N ASN A 23 10.88 -9.66 -8.48
CA ASN A 23 11.22 -8.38 -9.11
C ASN A 23 11.16 -8.46 -10.64
N ALA A 24 11.48 -9.62 -11.24
CA ALA A 24 11.32 -9.83 -12.68
C ALA A 24 9.84 -9.79 -13.11
N MET A 25 8.94 -10.42 -12.35
CA MET A 25 7.49 -10.37 -12.61
C MET A 25 6.94 -8.93 -12.50
N LEU A 26 7.36 -8.18 -11.49
CA LEU A 26 6.95 -6.78 -11.33
C LEU A 26 7.44 -5.89 -12.48
N ARG A 27 8.71 -6.05 -12.89
CA ARG A 27 9.26 -5.33 -14.05
C ARG A 27 8.55 -5.71 -15.35
N ASP A 28 8.21 -6.98 -15.54
CA ASP A 28 7.45 -7.41 -16.72
C ASP A 28 6.05 -6.77 -16.71
N ALA A 29 5.33 -6.80 -15.59
CA ALA A 29 4.03 -6.14 -15.47
C ALA A 29 4.10 -4.63 -15.84
N LEU A 30 5.11 -3.93 -15.34
CA LEU A 30 5.37 -2.52 -15.70
C LEU A 30 5.63 -2.35 -17.21
N ALA A 31 6.43 -3.23 -17.81
CA ALA A 31 6.71 -3.22 -19.24
C ALA A 31 5.45 -3.48 -20.07
N GLN A 32 4.61 -4.44 -19.68
CA GLN A 32 3.33 -4.74 -20.34
C GLN A 32 2.37 -3.54 -20.31
N PHE A 33 2.20 -2.90 -19.15
CA PHE A 33 1.36 -1.69 -19.05
C PHE A 33 1.91 -0.54 -19.89
N SER A 34 3.23 -0.32 -19.88
CA SER A 34 3.88 0.72 -20.69
C SER A 34 3.67 0.48 -22.20
N ALA A 35 3.82 -0.77 -22.66
CA ALA A 35 3.72 -1.13 -24.07
C ALA A 35 2.28 -1.12 -24.60
N HIS A 36 1.30 -1.52 -23.76
CA HIS A 36 -0.04 -1.83 -24.24
C HIS A 36 -1.15 -0.95 -23.66
N ALA A 37 -0.85 -0.16 -22.62
CA ALA A 37 -1.82 0.72 -21.98
C ALA A 37 -1.19 2.10 -21.65
N PRO A 38 -0.74 2.87 -22.65
CA PRO A 38 0.08 4.08 -22.46
C PRO A 38 -0.60 5.21 -21.66
N ASN A 39 -1.93 5.15 -21.50
CA ASN A 39 -2.70 6.10 -20.67
C ASN A 39 -2.89 5.61 -19.22
N THR A 40 -2.20 4.55 -18.80
CA THR A 40 -2.31 3.98 -17.46
C THR A 40 -1.18 4.46 -16.56
N TRP A 41 -1.52 5.05 -15.41
CA TRP A 41 -0.58 5.23 -14.32
C TRP A 41 -0.45 3.95 -13.49
N THR A 42 0.77 3.48 -13.30
CA THR A 42 1.12 2.31 -12.49
C THR A 42 1.76 2.75 -11.17
N TYR A 43 1.32 2.15 -10.07
CA TYR A 43 1.85 2.37 -8.73
C TYR A 43 2.27 1.02 -8.16
N LEU A 44 3.55 0.86 -7.83
CA LEU A 44 4.01 -0.31 -7.07
C LEU A 44 3.59 -0.15 -5.61
N ASP A 45 3.09 -1.21 -4.97
CA ASP A 45 2.87 -1.16 -3.52
C ASP A 45 4.21 -1.04 -2.76
N ALA A 46 4.21 -0.18 -1.74
CA ALA A 46 5.35 0.12 -0.89
C ALA A 46 5.05 -0.16 0.59
N GLY A 47 4.12 -1.07 0.88
CA GLY A 47 3.76 -1.44 2.24
C GLY A 47 3.25 -0.25 3.07
N ASN A 48 3.73 -0.11 4.31
CA ASN A 48 3.24 0.92 5.24
C ASN A 48 4.34 1.38 6.23
N PRO A 49 4.12 2.52 6.94
CA PRO A 49 5.14 3.18 7.75
C PRO A 49 5.71 2.38 8.92
N ALA A 50 5.12 1.25 9.29
CA ALA A 50 5.54 0.44 10.43
C ALA A 50 5.89 -1.02 10.05
N TRP A 51 5.96 -1.34 8.75
CA TRP A 51 6.33 -2.67 8.29
C TRP A 51 7.81 -2.76 7.91
N ILE A 52 8.23 -1.98 6.91
CA ILE A 52 9.63 -1.89 6.46
C ILE A 52 10.07 -0.43 6.53
N ASP A 53 11.31 -0.17 6.96
CA ASP A 53 11.86 1.18 6.98
C ASP A 53 11.98 1.79 5.58
N ALA A 54 11.89 3.12 5.48
CA ALA A 54 11.84 3.82 4.20
C ALA A 54 13.08 3.57 3.32
N GLY A 55 14.26 3.37 3.94
CA GLY A 55 15.49 3.13 3.20
C GLY A 55 15.50 1.74 2.56
N THR A 56 15.04 0.73 3.29
CA THR A 56 14.87 -0.63 2.75
C THR A 56 13.80 -0.68 1.66
N MET A 57 12.64 -0.04 1.88
CA MET A 57 11.59 0.01 0.87
C MET A 57 12.03 0.75 -0.41
N ALA A 58 12.81 1.83 -0.30
CA ALA A 58 13.38 2.51 -1.47
C ALA A 58 14.29 1.58 -2.30
N ARG A 59 15.09 0.72 -1.66
CA ARG A 59 15.91 -0.29 -2.38
C ARG A 59 15.03 -1.34 -3.06
N HIS A 60 13.96 -1.79 -2.39
CA HIS A 60 13.03 -2.77 -2.96
C HIS A 60 12.30 -2.20 -4.18
N LEU A 61 11.80 -0.97 -4.08
CA LEU A 61 11.15 -0.24 -5.18
C LEU A 61 12.08 -0.09 -6.39
N ASP A 62 13.33 0.35 -6.18
CA ASP A 62 14.29 0.48 -7.28
C ASP A 62 14.57 -0.87 -7.96
N GLY A 63 14.81 -1.93 -7.17
CA GLY A 63 15.01 -3.29 -7.68
C GLY A 63 13.80 -3.85 -8.45
N ALA A 64 12.58 -3.47 -8.04
CA ALA A 64 11.33 -3.83 -8.71
C ALA A 64 11.04 -2.97 -9.96
N GLY A 65 11.87 -1.98 -10.27
CA GLY A 65 11.75 -1.15 -11.47
C GLY A 65 10.88 0.10 -11.29
N ALA A 66 10.75 0.63 -10.07
CA ALA A 66 9.94 1.83 -9.78
C ALA A 66 10.27 3.04 -10.67
N ARG A 67 11.48 3.13 -11.24
CA ARG A 67 11.82 4.15 -12.24
C ARG A 67 10.86 4.15 -13.44
N GLN A 68 10.36 2.98 -13.85
CA GLN A 68 9.42 2.80 -14.96
C GLN A 68 7.96 3.04 -14.54
N ALA A 69 7.64 2.84 -13.26
CA ALA A 69 6.31 3.11 -12.72
C ALA A 69 6.00 4.62 -12.70
N HIS A 70 4.72 4.99 -12.69
CA HIS A 70 4.33 6.38 -12.42
C HIS A 70 4.66 6.75 -10.98
N GLY A 71 4.30 5.89 -10.03
CA GLY A 71 4.45 6.16 -8.61
C GLY A 71 4.58 4.91 -7.74
N PHE A 72 4.34 5.09 -6.44
CA PHE A 72 4.14 3.98 -5.50
C PHE A 72 2.90 4.21 -4.62
N ALA A 73 2.33 3.15 -4.07
CA ALA A 73 1.19 3.19 -3.16
C ALA A 73 1.63 2.80 -1.74
N SER A 74 1.02 3.38 -0.71
CA SER A 74 1.24 2.96 0.67
C SER A 74 -0.08 2.73 1.40
N ASN A 75 0.02 2.01 2.51
CA ASN A 75 -1.05 1.74 3.47
C ASN A 75 -2.16 0.81 2.98
N ILE A 76 -1.98 0.12 1.84
CA ILE A 76 -3.02 -0.75 1.28
C ILE A 76 -3.48 -1.75 2.34
N SER A 77 -4.79 -1.82 2.55
CA SER A 77 -5.41 -2.70 3.57
C SER A 77 -4.94 -2.43 5.00
N ASN A 78 -4.33 -1.28 5.30
CA ASN A 78 -3.84 -0.94 6.63
C ASN A 78 -4.48 0.33 7.18
N TYR A 79 -4.07 0.74 8.38
CA TYR A 79 -4.82 1.69 9.21
C TYR A 79 -4.01 2.94 9.58
N TYR A 80 -2.76 3.07 9.13
CA TYR A 80 -1.90 4.19 9.55
C TYR A 80 -2.42 5.53 9.01
N GLY A 81 -2.48 6.54 9.87
CA GLY A 81 -2.98 7.86 9.54
C GLY A 81 -2.19 8.55 8.43
N ASN A 82 -2.81 9.55 7.80
CA ASN A 82 -2.23 10.25 6.64
C ASN A 82 -0.85 10.86 6.93
N ASP A 83 -0.69 11.55 8.07
CA ASP A 83 0.59 12.21 8.41
C ASP A 83 1.77 11.23 8.47
N ARG A 84 1.54 10.02 9.01
CA ARG A 84 2.56 8.97 9.08
C ARG A 84 2.91 8.45 7.70
N ASN A 85 1.90 8.26 6.84
CA ASN A 85 2.10 7.84 5.46
C ASN A 85 2.78 8.90 4.59
N ILE A 86 2.43 10.17 4.76
CA ILE A 86 3.09 11.29 4.08
C ILE A 86 4.56 11.36 4.50
N GLY A 87 4.85 11.27 5.80
CA GLY A 87 6.22 11.23 6.31
C GLY A 87 7.01 10.05 5.73
N TYR A 88 6.40 8.87 5.66
CA TYR A 88 7.01 7.67 5.10
C TYR A 88 7.29 7.79 3.59
N GLY A 89 6.31 8.22 2.79
CA GLY A 89 6.48 8.42 1.35
C GLY A 89 7.56 9.46 1.02
N ASN A 90 7.61 10.55 1.79
CA ASN A 90 8.68 11.56 1.68
C ASN A 90 10.06 10.98 2.04
N ALA A 91 10.14 10.15 3.09
CA ALA A 91 11.38 9.48 3.47
C ALA A 91 11.86 8.49 2.39
N ILE A 92 10.94 7.71 1.77
CA ILE A 92 11.26 6.84 0.63
C ILE A 92 11.84 7.67 -0.51
N ASN A 93 11.17 8.76 -0.89
CA ASN A 93 11.62 9.64 -1.97
C ASN A 93 12.98 10.30 -1.68
N SER A 94 13.25 10.65 -0.42
CA SER A 94 14.57 11.16 -0.01
C SER A 94 15.68 10.14 -0.33
N VAL A 95 15.45 8.87 -0.01
CA VAL A 95 16.40 7.79 -0.30
C VAL A 95 16.47 7.50 -1.80
N LEU A 96 15.34 7.44 -2.51
CA LEU A 96 15.33 7.25 -3.96
C LEU A 96 16.14 8.34 -4.68
N SER A 97 15.98 9.60 -4.25
CA SER A 97 16.72 10.73 -4.78
C SER A 97 18.22 10.61 -4.49
N ALA A 98 18.58 10.31 -3.25
CA ALA A 98 19.97 10.26 -2.81
C ALA A 98 20.76 9.07 -3.40
N SER A 99 20.12 7.90 -3.52
CA SER A 99 20.78 6.66 -3.95
C SER A 99 20.64 6.39 -5.45
N TYR A 100 19.55 6.85 -6.07
CA TYR A 100 19.22 6.49 -7.45
C TYR A 100 18.88 7.69 -8.35
N GLY A 101 18.83 8.92 -7.81
CA GLY A 101 18.68 10.14 -8.61
C GLY A 101 17.28 10.35 -9.20
N TYR A 102 16.22 9.85 -8.55
CA TYR A 102 14.84 10.15 -8.93
C TYR A 102 13.90 10.17 -7.73
N THR A 103 12.76 10.81 -7.90
CA THR A 103 11.61 10.72 -6.99
C THR A 103 10.38 10.26 -7.77
N LYS A 104 9.34 9.87 -7.03
CA LYS A 104 8.07 9.41 -7.59
C LYS A 104 6.89 9.98 -6.79
N PRO A 105 5.78 10.36 -7.44
CA PRO A 105 4.54 10.59 -6.72
C PRO A 105 4.12 9.32 -5.98
N PHE A 106 3.36 9.51 -4.90
CA PHE A 106 2.80 8.40 -4.16
C PHE A 106 1.34 8.63 -3.82
N VAL A 107 0.62 7.53 -3.62
CA VAL A 107 -0.79 7.50 -3.20
C VAL A 107 -0.93 6.77 -1.88
N ILE A 108 -1.95 7.12 -1.11
CA ILE A 108 -2.19 6.52 0.22
C ILE A 108 -3.56 5.86 0.20
N ASP A 109 -3.63 4.60 0.63
CA ASP A 109 -4.91 3.97 0.98
C ASP A 109 -5.45 4.58 2.27
N THR A 110 -6.62 5.21 2.15
CA THR A 110 -7.34 5.91 3.22
C THR A 110 -8.68 5.24 3.54
N SER A 111 -8.92 4.06 2.97
CA SER A 111 -10.15 3.28 3.16
C SER A 111 -10.53 3.12 4.63
N ARG A 112 -9.56 2.88 5.51
CA ARG A 112 -9.79 2.50 6.92
C ARG A 112 -8.93 3.22 7.95
N ASN A 113 -8.28 4.34 7.59
CA ASN A 113 -7.28 4.99 8.46
C ASN A 113 -7.76 6.23 9.23
N GLY A 114 -9.08 6.42 9.39
CA GLY A 114 -9.68 7.64 9.94
C GLY A 114 -9.40 7.91 11.42
N ASN A 115 -8.80 6.96 12.14
CA ASN A 115 -8.38 7.12 13.54
C ASN A 115 -7.04 6.42 13.84
N ASP A 116 -6.13 6.45 12.85
CA ASP A 116 -4.79 5.84 12.87
C ASP A 116 -4.81 4.32 13.16
N SER A 117 -3.65 3.69 13.21
CA SER A 117 -3.49 2.27 13.53
C SER A 117 -3.37 2.05 15.04
N ASN A 118 -3.92 0.93 15.52
CA ASN A 118 -3.65 0.40 16.87
C ASN A 118 -2.50 -0.63 16.86
N GLY A 119 -1.82 -0.82 15.73
CA GLY A 119 -0.75 -1.80 15.54
C GLY A 119 -1.22 -3.16 15.01
N GLU A 120 -2.53 -3.43 15.01
CA GLU A 120 -3.10 -4.63 14.41
C GLU A 120 -3.49 -4.37 12.96
N TRP A 121 -3.32 -5.39 12.10
CA TRP A 121 -3.69 -5.30 10.69
C TRP A 121 -4.90 -6.20 10.33
N CYS A 122 -5.15 -7.26 11.11
CA CYS A 122 -6.13 -8.28 10.75
C CYS A 122 -7.47 -8.01 11.45
N ASN A 123 -8.41 -7.37 10.75
CA ASN A 123 -9.74 -6.99 11.26
C ASN A 123 -9.75 -6.38 12.69
N PRO A 124 -8.92 -5.37 13.02
CA PRO A 124 -9.02 -4.64 14.29
C PRO A 124 -10.38 -3.99 14.49
N ALA A 125 -10.88 -4.03 15.72
CA ALA A 125 -12.10 -3.33 16.13
C ALA A 125 -11.89 -1.80 16.20
N GLY A 126 -12.99 -1.05 16.10
CA GLY A 126 -13.00 0.40 16.36
C GLY A 126 -12.18 1.24 15.37
N ARG A 127 -11.75 0.69 14.22
CA ARG A 127 -11.15 1.49 13.14
C ARG A 127 -12.22 2.30 12.41
N ARG A 128 -11.82 3.41 11.77
CA ARG A 128 -12.72 4.32 11.07
C ARG A 128 -12.38 4.49 9.61
N THR A 129 -13.40 4.70 8.77
CA THR A 129 -13.15 5.15 7.39
C THR A 129 -12.35 6.45 7.40
N GLY A 130 -11.36 6.55 6.51
CA GLY A 130 -10.55 7.77 6.39
C GLY A 130 -11.17 8.79 5.43
N ALA A 131 -10.31 9.68 4.91
CA ALA A 131 -10.70 10.63 3.88
C ALA A 131 -11.25 9.90 2.65
N VAL A 132 -12.27 10.45 2.00
CA VAL A 132 -12.78 9.91 0.73
C VAL A 132 -11.73 10.06 -0.38
N SER A 133 -11.81 9.21 -1.41
CA SER A 133 -10.90 9.27 -2.55
C SER A 133 -10.87 10.67 -3.17
N GLN A 134 -9.68 11.26 -3.28
CA GLN A 134 -9.47 12.61 -3.80
C GLN A 134 -8.03 12.81 -4.28
N THR A 135 -7.82 13.77 -5.18
CA THR A 135 -6.49 14.25 -5.54
C THR A 135 -5.93 15.16 -4.45
N GLY A 136 -4.62 15.09 -4.17
CA GLY A 136 -3.97 15.89 -3.14
C GLY A 136 -4.13 15.30 -1.74
N GLY A 137 -4.10 16.16 -0.71
CA GLY A 137 -4.15 15.74 0.70
C GLY A 137 -2.78 15.36 1.29
N GLY A 138 -1.69 15.88 0.73
CA GLY A 138 -0.31 15.61 1.15
C GLY A 138 0.39 14.49 0.37
N ALA A 139 -0.38 13.72 -0.41
CA ALA A 139 0.07 12.77 -1.42
C ALA A 139 -0.44 13.20 -2.81
N GLU A 140 -0.11 12.47 -3.87
CA GLU A 140 -0.70 12.73 -5.20
C GLU A 140 -2.21 12.47 -5.16
N MET A 141 -2.62 11.36 -4.53
CA MET A 141 -4.01 11.02 -4.28
C MET A 141 -4.16 10.28 -2.94
N LEU A 142 -5.28 10.52 -2.29
CA LEU A 142 -5.83 9.63 -1.27
C LEU A 142 -6.86 8.75 -1.97
N LEU A 143 -6.76 7.43 -1.79
CA LEU A 143 -7.62 6.46 -2.46
C LEU A 143 -8.20 5.49 -1.45
N TRP A 144 -9.39 4.96 -1.70
CA TRP A 144 -9.84 3.73 -1.05
C TRP A 144 -9.41 2.55 -1.93
N LEU A 145 -8.31 1.89 -1.55
CA LEU A 145 -7.77 0.75 -2.29
C LEU A 145 -8.29 -0.57 -1.74
N LYS A 146 -8.24 -0.76 -0.42
CA LYS A 146 -9.03 -1.79 0.26
C LYS A 146 -10.49 -1.38 0.29
N THR A 147 -11.40 -2.33 0.05
CA THR A 147 -12.83 -2.14 0.24
C THR A 147 -13.16 -2.12 1.75
N PRO A 148 -13.64 -1.01 2.33
CA PRO A 148 -14.08 -1.00 3.73
C PRO A 148 -15.20 -2.01 3.96
N GLY A 149 -15.03 -2.87 4.96
CA GLY A 149 -15.98 -3.94 5.28
C GLY A 149 -15.64 -5.32 4.72
N GLU A 150 -14.71 -5.43 3.77
CA GLU A 150 -14.16 -6.73 3.43
C GLU A 150 -13.22 -7.23 4.52
N SER A 151 -13.37 -8.50 4.88
CA SER A 151 -12.50 -9.16 5.84
C SER A 151 -11.05 -9.25 5.34
N ASP A 152 -10.12 -9.09 6.28
CA ASP A 152 -8.69 -9.37 6.10
C ASP A 152 -8.35 -10.86 6.35
N GLY A 153 -9.31 -11.65 6.84
CA GLY A 153 -9.14 -13.06 7.18
C GLY A 153 -9.87 -13.50 8.45
N ASN A 154 -9.62 -14.73 8.89
CA ASN A 154 -10.24 -15.30 10.10
C ASN A 154 -9.54 -14.80 11.38
N CYS A 155 -9.83 -13.56 11.77
CA CYS A 155 -9.18 -12.85 12.88
C CYS A 155 -10.02 -11.67 13.36
N GLY A 156 -9.74 -11.14 14.55
CA GLY A 156 -10.36 -9.92 15.07
C GLY A 156 -11.88 -9.93 15.01
N VAL A 157 -12.49 -8.82 14.57
CA VAL A 157 -13.96 -8.74 14.37
C VAL A 157 -14.47 -9.54 13.15
N GLY A 158 -13.56 -10.10 12.35
CA GLY A 158 -13.86 -10.99 11.23
C GLY A 158 -13.64 -12.47 11.56
N ALA A 159 -13.56 -12.87 12.82
CA ALA A 159 -13.47 -14.29 13.19
C ALA A 159 -14.61 -15.10 12.54
N GLY A 160 -14.24 -16.23 11.91
CA GLY A 160 -15.14 -17.10 11.14
C GLY A 160 -15.32 -16.71 9.67
N SER A 161 -14.72 -15.62 9.20
CA SER A 161 -14.78 -15.20 7.79
C SER A 161 -13.54 -15.59 6.98
N VAL A 162 -13.64 -15.47 5.65
CA VAL A 162 -12.49 -15.62 4.73
C VAL A 162 -12.07 -14.26 4.18
N ALA A 163 -10.79 -14.11 3.81
CA ALA A 163 -10.29 -12.86 3.24
C ALA A 163 -11.06 -12.48 1.96
N GLY A 164 -11.43 -11.21 1.84
CA GLY A 164 -12.26 -10.68 0.74
C GLY A 164 -13.77 -10.90 0.93
N GLN A 165 -14.22 -11.64 1.95
CA GLN A 165 -15.64 -11.72 2.27
C GLN A 165 -16.13 -10.37 2.79
N PHE A 166 -17.20 -9.83 2.20
CA PHE A 166 -17.84 -8.62 2.70
C PHE A 166 -18.60 -8.89 4.01
N LEU A 167 -18.32 -8.09 5.03
CA LEU A 167 -18.93 -8.15 6.36
C LEU A 167 -19.70 -6.84 6.62
N PRO A 168 -21.03 -6.81 6.40
CA PRO A 168 -21.83 -5.59 6.52
C PRO A 168 -21.72 -4.91 7.88
N GLU A 169 -21.65 -5.68 8.97
CA GLU A 169 -21.51 -5.15 10.33
C GLU A 169 -20.16 -4.46 10.55
N VAL A 170 -19.08 -4.98 9.96
CA VAL A 170 -17.76 -4.35 10.03
C VAL A 170 -17.76 -3.04 9.25
N ALA A 171 -18.36 -3.02 8.05
CA ALA A 171 -18.52 -1.79 7.26
C ALA A 171 -19.31 -0.72 8.04
N TYR A 172 -20.45 -1.12 8.64
CA TYR A 172 -21.29 -0.25 9.44
C TYR A 172 -20.52 0.33 10.63
N LYS A 173 -19.88 -0.53 11.44
CA LYS A 173 -19.09 -0.09 12.59
C LYS A 173 -17.95 0.83 12.19
N MET A 174 -17.33 0.63 11.03
CA MET A 174 -16.23 1.46 10.55
C MET A 174 -16.66 2.89 10.20
N ILE A 175 -17.91 3.11 9.81
CA ILE A 175 -18.43 4.47 9.57
C ILE A 175 -18.53 5.26 10.88
N TYR A 176 -18.93 4.60 11.97
CA TYR A 176 -19.16 5.26 13.27
C TYR A 176 -18.00 5.10 14.27
N GLY A 177 -17.10 4.16 14.01
CA GLY A 177 -15.95 3.77 14.82
C GLY A 177 -16.30 3.21 16.20
N TYR A 178 -17.13 2.16 16.23
CA TYR A 178 -17.38 1.33 17.40
C TYR A 178 -16.63 0.00 17.34
#